data_AF-A0A9E2AF72-F1
#
_entry.id   AF-A0A9E2AF72-F1
#
_cell.length_a   1.000
_cell.length_b   1.000
_cell.length_c   1.000
_cell.angle_alpha   90.00
_cell.angle_beta   90.00
_cell.angle_gamma   90.00
#
_symmetry.space_group_name_H-M   'P 1'
#
loop_
_entity.id
_entity.type
_entity.pdbx_description
1 polymer ?
#
loop_
_entity_poly.entity_id
_entity_poly.type
_entity_poly.pdbx_seq_one_letter_code
_entity_poly.pdbx_strand_id
1 'polypeptide(L)'
;LRSAPSPSARTRQPAWSWTWMTLGAVLIAAALVLAIAGLALQRDPDTPFLAPGGVDRVVSPSTTTPQNSALPVGQTPLAFQAAVLDPFGDGIERDEELPLLSDGNEATSWRSEAYSQPLGEGKPGVGVSFTLGDTAPGLIEVIGSVGIRFEIGWQSMPDEAWERLAWGAIRTGEASFPLPQRPGGTWRLWITDLPLVDGSHQGAIQEVRFLP
;
A
#
# COMPACT_ATOMS: atom_id res chain seq x y z
N LEU A 1 -35.84 -72.03 -29.63
CA LEU A 1 -34.89 -71.19 -28.87
C LEU A 1 -33.54 -71.21 -29.57
N ARG A 2 -33.14 -70.12 -30.24
CA ARG A 2 -31.79 -69.70 -30.73
C ARG A 2 -32.00 -68.60 -31.80
N SER A 3 -31.94 -67.32 -31.41
CA SER A 3 -30.79 -66.38 -31.51
C SER A 3 -30.70 -65.67 -32.86
N ALA A 4 -31.09 -64.39 -32.90
CA ALA A 4 -30.77 -63.43 -33.96
C ALA A 4 -29.87 -62.32 -33.38
N PRO A 5 -28.90 -61.77 -34.15
CA PRO A 5 -27.97 -60.75 -33.67
C PRO A 5 -28.61 -59.35 -33.62
N SER A 6 -28.31 -58.59 -32.58
CA SER A 6 -28.70 -57.18 -32.43
C SER A 6 -27.77 -56.25 -33.23
N PRO A 7 -28.30 -55.25 -33.95
CA PRO A 7 -27.49 -54.23 -34.63
C PRO A 7 -26.94 -53.16 -33.67
N SER A 8 -25.71 -52.74 -33.95
CA SER A 8 -24.87 -51.84 -33.14
C SER A 8 -25.39 -50.40 -33.01
N ALA A 9 -25.05 -49.80 -31.86
CA ALA A 9 -25.37 -48.44 -31.43
C ALA A 9 -24.91 -47.34 -32.40
N ARG A 10 -25.72 -46.29 -32.56
CA ARG A 10 -25.34 -45.03 -33.19
C ARG A 10 -25.42 -43.91 -32.16
N THR A 11 -24.28 -43.60 -31.53
CA THR A 11 -24.12 -42.50 -30.58
C THR A 11 -24.37 -41.16 -31.30
N ARG A 12 -25.39 -40.40 -30.85
CA ARG A 12 -25.56 -39.00 -31.25
C ARG A 12 -24.58 -38.16 -30.45
N GLN A 13 -23.56 -37.61 -31.13
CA GLN A 13 -22.67 -36.58 -30.59
C GLN A 13 -23.43 -35.23 -30.51
N PRO A 14 -23.37 -34.49 -29.40
CA PRO A 14 -23.81 -33.11 -29.35
C PRO A 14 -22.82 -32.20 -30.11
N ALA A 15 -23.33 -31.37 -31.01
CA ALA A 15 -22.55 -30.41 -31.77
C ALA A 15 -22.02 -29.30 -30.83
N TRP A 16 -20.72 -29.34 -30.57
CA TRP A 16 -19.97 -28.34 -29.80
C TRP A 16 -19.65 -27.14 -30.72
N SER A 17 -20.30 -26.01 -30.49
CA SER A 17 -20.19 -24.82 -31.33
C SER A 17 -18.86 -24.09 -31.14
N TRP A 18 -18.09 -24.08 -32.22
CA TRP A 18 -16.77 -23.47 -32.41
C TRP A 18 -16.86 -21.95 -32.62
N THR A 19 -17.41 -21.21 -31.65
CA THR A 19 -17.55 -19.73 -31.73
C THR A 19 -16.89 -18.98 -30.58
N TRP A 20 -16.29 -19.68 -29.61
CA TRP A 20 -15.68 -19.06 -28.42
C TRP A 20 -14.14 -18.89 -28.52
N MET A 21 -13.51 -19.39 -29.59
CA MET A 21 -12.06 -19.27 -29.77
C MET A 21 -11.60 -18.01 -30.53
N THR A 22 -12.49 -17.29 -31.21
CA THR A 22 -12.09 -16.11 -31.99
C THR A 22 -11.88 -14.86 -31.13
N LEU A 23 -12.56 -14.74 -29.99
CA LEU A 23 -12.41 -13.58 -29.09
C LEU A 23 -11.11 -13.64 -28.25
N GLY A 24 -10.69 -14.83 -27.83
CA GLY A 24 -9.45 -15.02 -27.06
C GLY A 24 -8.18 -14.75 -27.87
N ALA A 25 -8.17 -15.12 -29.17
CA ALA A 25 -7.01 -14.93 -30.03
C ALA A 25 -6.72 -13.45 -30.34
N VAL A 26 -7.75 -12.60 -30.47
CA VAL A 26 -7.59 -11.16 -30.72
C VAL A 26 -7.01 -10.43 -29.51
N LEU A 27 -7.42 -10.80 -28.29
CA LEU A 27 -6.90 -10.20 -27.05
C LEU A 27 -5.42 -10.55 -26.80
N ILE A 28 -5.01 -11.78 -27.10
CA ILE A 28 -3.60 -12.20 -26.95
C ILE A 28 -2.70 -11.48 -27.96
N ALA A 29 -3.16 -11.28 -29.21
CA ALA A 29 -2.42 -10.54 -30.21
C ALA A 29 -2.25 -9.04 -29.83
N ALA A 30 -3.28 -8.40 -29.26
CA ALA A 30 -3.21 -7.02 -28.78
C ALA A 30 -2.24 -6.86 -27.60
N ALA A 31 -2.24 -7.80 -26.65
CA ALA A 31 -1.29 -7.81 -25.53
C ALA A 31 0.17 -7.98 -25.99
N LEU A 32 0.41 -8.78 -27.03
CA LEU A 32 1.75 -8.99 -27.58
C LEU A 32 2.29 -7.75 -28.30
N VAL A 33 1.44 -6.98 -29.00
CA VAL A 33 1.82 -5.70 -29.64
C VAL A 33 2.17 -4.64 -28.59
N LEU A 34 1.42 -4.56 -27.49
CA LEU A 34 1.72 -3.64 -26.38
C LEU A 34 3.03 -4.02 -25.64
N ALA A 35 3.32 -5.31 -25.50
CA ALA A 35 4.57 -5.79 -24.89
C ALA A 35 5.81 -5.45 -25.76
N ILE A 36 5.68 -5.52 -27.09
CA ILE A 36 6.77 -5.17 -28.03
C ILE A 36 6.98 -3.64 -28.09
N ALA A 37 5.91 -2.84 -28.00
CA ALA A 37 6.02 -1.38 -27.91
C ALA A 37 6.66 -0.91 -26.58
N GLY A 38 6.39 -1.60 -25.47
CA GLY A 38 6.98 -1.31 -24.16
C GLY A 38 8.49 -1.57 -24.09
N LEU A 39 9.00 -2.55 -24.86
CA LEU A 39 10.42 -2.90 -24.84
C LEU A 39 11.31 -1.98 -25.72
N ALA A 40 10.71 -1.07 -26.49
CA ALA A 40 11.43 -0.13 -27.34
C ALA A 40 11.69 1.25 -26.68
N LEU A 41 11.14 1.52 -25.49
CA LEU A 41 11.34 2.78 -24.76
C LEU A 41 12.41 2.72 -23.65
N GLN A 42 13.23 1.66 -23.60
CA GLN A 42 14.27 1.51 -22.58
C GLN A 42 15.68 1.52 -23.18
N ARG A 43 16.14 2.73 -23.54
CA ARG A 43 17.54 3.16 -23.77
C ARG A 43 17.57 4.69 -23.56
N ASP A 44 18.48 5.38 -22.89
CA ASP A 44 19.70 5.15 -22.11
C ASP A 44 19.79 6.35 -21.13
N PRO A 45 20.40 6.24 -19.94
CA PRO A 45 20.71 7.39 -19.08
C PRO A 45 22.07 7.97 -19.52
N ASP A 46 22.05 9.17 -20.10
CA ASP A 46 23.13 10.18 -20.08
C ASP A 46 23.02 11.09 -21.31
N THR A 47 22.34 12.23 -21.16
CA THR A 47 22.68 13.45 -21.92
C THR A 47 22.12 14.68 -21.18
N PRO A 48 22.95 15.69 -20.88
CA PRO A 48 22.47 16.94 -20.30
C PRO A 48 22.02 17.86 -21.43
N PHE A 49 20.81 18.43 -21.34
CA PHE A 49 20.41 19.54 -22.21
C PHE A 49 19.68 20.62 -21.41
N LEU A 50 20.33 21.77 -21.33
CA LEU A 50 19.75 23.05 -20.95
C LEU A 50 18.80 23.51 -22.06
N ALA A 51 17.56 23.86 -21.74
CA ALA A 51 16.86 25.03 -22.30
C ALA A 51 15.50 25.29 -21.61
N PRO A 52 15.08 26.57 -21.48
CA PRO A 52 13.96 27.00 -20.66
C PRO A 52 12.66 27.16 -21.46
N GLY A 53 11.50 27.02 -20.78
CA GLY A 53 10.24 27.54 -21.30
C GLY A 53 9.01 26.70 -20.95
N GLY A 54 8.19 27.24 -20.03
CA GLY A 54 6.73 27.31 -20.22
C GLY A 54 5.88 26.08 -19.93
N VAL A 55 5.01 26.29 -18.95
CA VAL A 55 3.59 25.84 -18.80
C VAL A 55 3.27 24.47 -18.20
N ASP A 56 2.49 24.57 -17.13
CA ASP A 56 1.54 23.64 -16.52
C ASP A 56 2.04 22.27 -16.07
N ARG A 57 2.62 22.29 -14.87
CA ARG A 57 2.77 21.12 -14.02
C ARG A 57 1.38 20.68 -13.53
N VAL A 58 0.72 19.82 -14.30
CA VAL A 58 -0.26 18.89 -13.73
C VAL A 58 0.54 17.97 -12.79
N VAL A 59 0.54 18.29 -11.49
CA VAL A 59 1.09 17.38 -10.47
C VAL A 59 0.12 16.21 -10.40
N SER A 60 0.40 15.15 -11.16
CA SER A 60 -0.20 13.85 -10.87
C SER A 60 0.36 13.38 -9.53
N PRO A 61 -0.47 13.00 -8.54
CA PRO A 61 0.02 12.43 -7.30
C PRO A 61 0.79 11.16 -7.67
N SER A 62 2.11 11.19 -7.45
CA SER A 62 2.96 10.04 -7.65
C SER A 62 2.72 9.11 -6.46
N THR A 63 1.97 8.02 -6.68
CA THR A 63 1.86 6.96 -5.68
C THR A 63 3.23 6.28 -5.59
N THR A 64 3.91 6.44 -4.45
CA THR A 64 5.26 5.88 -4.30
C THR A 64 5.17 4.48 -3.69
N THR A 65 5.88 3.53 -4.30
CA THR A 65 6.04 2.18 -3.76
C THR A 65 7.05 2.16 -2.60
N PRO A 66 6.90 1.25 -1.63
CA PRO A 66 7.85 1.12 -0.53
C PRO A 66 9.24 0.82 -1.09
N GLN A 67 10.25 1.55 -0.63
CA GLN A 67 11.64 1.28 -0.96
C GLN A 67 12.31 0.58 0.21
N ASN A 68 13.08 -0.47 -0.08
CA ASN A 68 13.99 -1.08 0.89
C ASN A 68 15.26 -0.20 0.95
N SER A 69 15.11 1.03 1.43
CA SER A 69 16.20 1.99 1.51
C SER A 69 16.70 2.03 2.94
N ALA A 70 17.96 1.68 3.14
CA ALA A 70 18.64 2.01 4.39
C ALA A 70 18.56 3.53 4.60
N LEU A 71 18.25 3.95 5.82
CA LEU A 71 18.21 5.36 6.22
C LEU A 71 19.46 6.11 5.73
N PRO A 72 19.31 7.36 5.25
CA PRO A 72 20.46 8.23 5.07
C PRO A 72 21.16 8.40 6.43
N VAL A 73 22.37 7.84 6.56
CA VAL A 73 23.15 7.87 7.80
C VAL A 73 23.39 9.32 8.21
N GLY A 74 22.91 9.71 9.40
CA GLY A 74 23.17 11.02 10.00
C GLY A 74 22.00 12.02 10.01
N GLN A 75 20.79 11.64 9.58
CA GLN A 75 19.61 12.50 9.74
C GLN A 75 18.95 12.29 11.10
N THR A 76 18.56 13.39 11.76
CA THR A 76 17.81 13.35 13.02
C THR A 76 16.31 13.33 12.72
N PRO A 77 15.52 12.41 13.30
CA PRO A 77 14.07 12.41 13.13
C PRO A 77 13.42 13.72 13.58
N LEU A 78 12.42 14.16 12.82
CA LEU A 78 11.56 15.28 13.16
C LEU A 78 10.61 14.89 14.29
N ALA A 79 10.48 15.77 15.28
CA ALA A 79 9.51 15.59 16.35
C ALA A 79 8.07 15.76 15.84
N PHE A 80 7.15 14.99 16.43
CA PHE A 80 5.73 15.06 16.12
C PHE A 80 4.87 14.87 17.38
N GLN A 81 3.60 15.25 17.27
CA GLN A 81 2.54 14.84 18.18
C GLN A 81 1.71 13.76 17.48
N ALA A 82 1.40 12.68 18.19
CA ALA A 82 0.59 11.58 17.66
C ALA A 82 -0.80 11.57 18.32
N ALA A 83 -1.81 11.15 17.57
CA ALA A 83 -3.15 10.87 18.08
C ALA A 83 -3.78 9.69 17.34
N VAL A 84 -4.52 8.85 18.07
CA VAL A 84 -5.25 7.71 17.49
C VAL A 84 -6.23 8.22 16.44
N LEU A 85 -6.32 7.47 15.34
CA LEU A 85 -7.36 7.59 14.33
C LEU A 85 -8.18 6.30 14.32
N ASP A 86 -9.24 6.29 15.10
CA ASP A 86 -10.28 5.26 15.04
C ASP A 86 -11.69 5.84 14.82
N PRO A 87 -11.98 6.37 13.62
CA PRO A 87 -13.31 6.92 13.30
C PRO A 87 -14.40 5.87 13.11
N PHE A 88 -14.06 4.58 13.03
CA PHE A 88 -15.01 3.48 12.76
C PHE A 88 -15.21 2.54 13.95
N GLY A 89 -14.51 2.77 15.05
CA GLY A 89 -14.73 2.14 16.35
C GLY A 89 -15.19 3.15 17.39
N ASP A 90 -14.63 3.08 18.60
CA ASP A 90 -14.99 3.94 19.73
C ASP A 90 -14.05 5.14 19.91
N GLY A 91 -13.05 5.27 19.01
CA GLY A 91 -12.08 6.35 19.04
C GLY A 91 -10.85 6.05 19.92
N ILE A 92 -10.73 4.84 20.48
CA ILE A 92 -9.64 4.43 21.36
C ILE A 92 -8.84 3.32 20.67
N GLU A 93 -7.52 3.39 20.73
CA GLU A 93 -6.62 2.35 20.20
C GLU A 93 -5.30 2.40 20.98
N ARG A 94 -5.35 1.98 22.25
CA ARG A 94 -4.20 1.98 23.17
C ARG A 94 -3.43 3.31 23.19
N ASP A 95 -4.16 4.40 23.34
CA ASP A 95 -3.66 5.77 23.28
C ASP A 95 -2.47 6.03 24.21
N GLU A 96 -2.41 5.33 25.35
CA GLU A 96 -1.30 5.41 26.30
C GLU A 96 0.04 4.92 25.74
N GLU A 97 0.03 4.13 24.66
CA GLU A 97 1.21 3.59 24.00
C GLU A 97 1.72 4.51 22.85
N LEU A 98 0.98 5.57 22.48
CA LEU A 98 1.39 6.50 21.40
C LEU A 98 2.78 7.12 21.60
N PRO A 99 3.23 7.49 22.82
CA PRO A 99 4.58 8.03 23.01
C PRO A 99 5.70 7.07 22.60
N LEU A 100 5.41 5.76 22.53
CA LEU A 100 6.39 4.73 22.16
C LEU A 100 6.74 4.78 20.67
N LEU A 101 5.93 5.43 19.82
CA LEU A 101 6.18 5.55 18.38
C LEU A 101 7.41 6.39 18.03
N SER A 102 8.04 7.05 18.99
CA SER A 102 9.19 7.95 18.78
C SER A 102 10.14 8.00 19.98
N ASP A 103 10.13 6.95 20.81
CA ASP A 103 10.95 6.92 22.04
C ASP A 103 12.41 6.52 21.77
N GLY A 104 12.74 6.12 20.54
CA GLY A 104 14.06 5.71 20.10
C GLY A 104 14.41 4.28 20.48
N ASN A 105 13.43 3.48 20.91
CA ASN A 105 13.61 2.12 21.39
C ASN A 105 12.73 1.14 20.61
N GLU A 106 13.33 0.44 19.65
CA GLU A 106 12.63 -0.56 18.83
C GLU A 106 12.14 -1.81 19.61
N ALA A 107 12.43 -1.91 20.92
CA ALA A 107 11.88 -2.95 21.80
C ALA A 107 10.54 -2.55 22.45
N THR A 108 10.16 -1.28 22.39
CA THR A 108 8.83 -0.77 22.77
C THR A 108 7.96 -0.62 21.52
N SER A 109 6.64 -0.54 21.70
CA SER A 109 5.73 -0.45 20.57
C SER A 109 4.36 0.05 21.00
N TRP A 110 3.75 0.87 20.14
CA TRP A 110 2.30 1.00 20.11
C TRP A 110 1.68 -0.22 19.44
N ARG A 111 0.66 -0.80 20.05
CA ARG A 111 -0.09 -1.94 19.50
C ARG A 111 -1.50 -1.53 19.11
N SER A 112 -1.97 -2.10 18.02
CA SER A 112 -3.40 -2.11 17.76
C SER A 112 -4.13 -2.90 18.86
N GLU A 113 -5.43 -2.70 18.97
CA GLU A 113 -6.30 -3.65 19.63
C GLU A 113 -6.24 -5.03 18.96
N ALA A 114 -6.77 -6.03 19.65
CA ALA A 114 -6.88 -7.40 19.15
C ALA A 114 -8.25 -7.60 18.49
N TYR A 115 -8.26 -7.78 17.19
CA TYR A 115 -9.48 -7.94 16.41
C TYR A 115 -9.80 -9.42 16.18
N SER A 116 -11.07 -9.80 16.33
CA SER A 116 -11.52 -11.19 16.12
C SER A 116 -11.72 -11.54 14.64
N GLN A 117 -11.73 -10.55 13.76
CA GLN A 117 -11.86 -10.66 12.30
C GLN A 117 -10.84 -9.72 11.63
N PRO A 118 -10.47 -9.97 10.36
CA PRO A 118 -9.66 -9.02 9.60
C PRO A 118 -10.35 -7.64 9.53
N LEU A 119 -9.58 -6.55 9.57
CA LEU A 119 -10.12 -5.18 9.49
C LEU A 119 -11.09 -5.03 8.31
N GLY A 120 -10.68 -5.43 7.10
CA GLY A 120 -11.49 -5.31 5.88
C GLY A 120 -12.88 -5.96 5.88
N GLU A 121 -13.22 -6.80 6.86
CA GLU A 121 -14.53 -7.45 6.99
C GLU A 121 -15.54 -6.67 7.87
N GLY A 122 -15.13 -5.56 8.49
CA GLY A 122 -16.05 -4.74 9.31
C GLY A 122 -15.56 -3.33 9.65
N LYS A 123 -14.25 -3.10 9.63
CA LYS A 123 -13.60 -1.83 9.95
C LYS A 123 -12.61 -1.47 8.85
N PRO A 124 -12.85 -0.44 8.02
CA PRO A 124 -11.99 -0.10 6.88
C PRO A 124 -10.51 0.12 7.22
N GLY A 125 -10.23 0.45 8.49
CA GLY A 125 -8.90 0.52 9.04
C GLY A 125 -8.88 1.21 10.40
N VAL A 126 -7.68 1.33 10.94
CA VAL A 126 -7.35 2.12 12.13
C VAL A 126 -5.98 2.73 11.93
N GLY A 127 -5.61 3.77 12.66
CA GLY A 127 -4.28 4.32 12.49
C GLY A 127 -3.91 5.38 13.49
N VAL A 128 -2.89 6.15 13.11
CA VAL A 128 -2.35 7.24 13.90
C VAL A 128 -2.20 8.46 12.99
N SER A 129 -2.60 9.62 13.50
CA SER A 129 -2.32 10.92 12.90
C SER A 129 -1.08 11.53 13.54
N PHE A 130 -0.32 12.29 12.74
CA PHE A 130 0.89 12.96 13.17
C PHE A 130 0.85 14.43 12.79
N THR A 131 1.06 15.29 13.77
CA THR A 131 1.26 16.73 13.56
C THR A 131 2.73 17.04 13.80
N LEU A 132 3.42 17.47 12.75
CA LEU A 132 4.82 17.87 12.79
C LEU A 132 4.92 19.38 13.04
N GLY A 133 6.12 19.84 13.39
CA GLY A 133 6.45 21.27 13.37
C GLY A 133 6.56 21.84 11.95
N ASP A 134 7.18 23.00 11.81
CA ASP A 134 7.26 23.74 10.53
C ASP A 134 8.18 23.10 9.48
N THR A 135 8.93 22.06 9.84
CA THR A 135 9.84 21.37 8.91
C THR A 135 9.08 20.33 8.09
N ALA A 136 9.16 20.45 6.78
CA ALA A 136 8.59 19.48 5.85
C ALA A 136 9.41 18.17 5.87
N PRO A 137 8.79 17.00 6.05
CA PRO A 137 9.48 15.73 5.91
C PRO A 137 9.68 15.36 4.43
N GLY A 138 10.80 14.72 4.13
CA GLY A 138 11.12 14.10 2.85
C GLY A 138 11.06 12.58 2.85
N LEU A 139 11.04 11.94 4.02
CA LEU A 139 10.93 10.50 4.19
C LEU A 139 10.09 10.17 5.43
N ILE A 140 9.33 9.08 5.36
CA ILE A 140 8.83 8.36 6.54
C ILE A 140 9.40 6.94 6.55
N GLU A 141 9.93 6.55 7.69
CA GLU A 141 10.26 5.17 8.04
C GLU A 141 9.26 4.67 9.09
N VAL A 142 8.77 3.44 8.91
CA VAL A 142 7.88 2.75 9.84
C VAL A 142 8.48 1.40 10.19
N ILE A 143 8.80 1.20 11.47
CA ILE A 143 9.30 -0.06 12.02
C ILE A 143 8.13 -0.75 12.73
N GLY A 144 7.86 -2.01 12.39
CA GLY A 144 6.65 -2.68 12.86
C GLY A 144 6.60 -4.18 12.60
N SER A 145 5.50 -4.79 13.03
CA SER A 145 5.22 -6.20 12.78
C SER A 145 5.15 -6.51 11.29
N VAL A 146 5.84 -7.59 10.88
CA VAL A 146 5.73 -8.13 9.53
C VAL A 146 4.27 -8.53 9.25
N GLY A 147 3.77 -8.15 8.08
CA GLY A 147 2.41 -8.48 7.62
C GLY A 147 1.41 -7.34 7.78
N ILE A 148 1.73 -6.27 8.51
CA ILE A 148 0.89 -5.06 8.54
C ILE A 148 0.83 -4.46 7.12
N ARG A 149 -0.38 -4.14 6.64
CA ARG A 149 -0.59 -3.35 5.43
C ARG A 149 -1.16 -1.99 5.79
N PHE A 150 -0.64 -0.94 5.17
CA PHE A 150 -1.01 0.42 5.53
C PHE A 150 -0.93 1.40 4.36
N GLU A 151 -1.52 2.56 4.56
CA GLU A 151 -1.48 3.71 3.69
C GLU A 151 -0.84 4.90 4.42
N ILE A 152 -0.09 5.72 3.70
CA ILE A 152 0.37 7.03 4.16
C ILE A 152 -0.52 8.09 3.53
N GLY A 153 -1.11 8.94 4.37
CA GLY A 153 -1.95 10.03 3.94
C GLY A 153 -1.52 11.38 4.50
N TRP A 154 -2.08 12.43 3.92
CA TRP A 154 -1.91 13.81 4.37
C TRP A 154 -3.20 14.60 4.17
N GLN A 155 -3.44 15.58 5.03
CA GLN A 155 -4.50 16.58 4.88
C GLN A 155 -3.95 17.97 5.22
N SER A 156 -4.44 18.99 4.52
CA SER A 156 -3.97 20.36 4.71
C SER A 156 -4.62 21.02 5.92
N MET A 157 -5.91 20.74 6.11
CA MET A 157 -6.73 21.23 7.20
C MET A 157 -7.48 20.07 7.88
N PRO A 158 -7.89 20.24 9.15
CA PRO A 158 -8.84 19.33 9.78
C PRO A 158 -10.10 19.19 8.93
N ASP A 159 -10.73 18.00 8.98
CA ASP A 159 -11.99 17.65 8.30
C ASP A 159 -11.96 17.60 6.76
N GLU A 160 -10.81 17.84 6.13
CA GLU A 160 -10.63 17.54 4.71
C GLU A 160 -10.52 16.02 4.46
N ALA A 161 -10.83 15.62 3.23
CA ALA A 161 -10.57 14.25 2.83
C ALA A 161 -9.07 13.97 2.80
N TRP A 162 -8.66 12.86 3.40
CA TRP A 162 -7.27 12.40 3.36
C TRP A 162 -6.81 12.14 1.91
N GLU A 163 -5.74 12.81 1.50
CA GLU A 163 -5.03 12.47 0.29
C GLU A 163 -4.15 11.24 0.58
N ARG A 164 -4.31 10.16 -0.22
CA ARG A 164 -3.43 9.00 -0.14
C ARG A 164 -2.17 9.22 -0.97
N LEU A 165 -1.03 9.28 -0.29
CA LEU A 165 0.28 9.54 -0.90
C LEU A 165 1.02 8.25 -1.23
N ALA A 166 0.94 7.27 -0.34
CA ALA A 166 1.60 5.98 -0.50
C ALA A 166 0.80 4.85 0.16
N TRP A 167 1.16 3.62 -0.15
CA TRP A 167 0.65 2.43 0.50
C TRP A 167 1.64 1.28 0.36
N GLY A 168 1.57 0.31 1.28
CA GLY A 168 2.42 -0.86 1.24
C GLY A 168 2.22 -1.79 2.41
N ALA A 169 3.25 -2.58 2.69
CA ALA A 169 3.25 -3.54 3.78
C ALA A 169 4.64 -3.65 4.40
N ILE A 170 4.69 -3.91 5.70
CA ILE A 170 5.94 -4.23 6.41
C ILE A 170 6.29 -5.68 6.09
N ARG A 171 7.38 -5.88 5.34
CA ARG A 171 7.79 -7.22 4.87
C ARG A 171 8.93 -7.82 5.68
N THR A 172 9.82 -6.97 6.19
CA THR A 172 11.07 -7.38 6.84
C THR A 172 11.29 -6.69 8.19
N GLY A 173 10.23 -6.12 8.78
CA GLY A 173 10.29 -5.38 10.05
C GLY A 173 10.30 -3.86 9.90
N GLU A 174 10.53 -3.36 8.68
CA GLU A 174 10.53 -1.93 8.35
C GLU A 174 9.88 -1.70 6.99
N ALA A 175 9.34 -0.49 6.78
CA ALA A 175 8.99 0.05 5.47
C ALA A 175 9.26 1.56 5.40
N SER A 176 9.89 2.00 4.32
CA SER A 176 10.28 3.40 4.11
C SER A 176 9.68 3.97 2.81
N PHE A 177 9.23 5.22 2.87
CA PHE A 177 8.58 5.93 1.74
C PHE A 177 9.07 7.37 1.63
N PRO A 178 9.45 7.83 0.41
CA PRO A 178 9.69 9.25 0.19
C PRO A 178 8.37 10.02 0.27
N LEU A 179 8.45 11.21 0.86
CA LEU A 179 7.32 12.09 1.08
C LEU A 179 7.46 13.38 0.25
N PRO A 180 6.34 13.94 -0.24
CA PRO A 180 6.37 15.27 -0.81
C PRO A 180 6.71 16.29 0.28
N GLN A 181 7.59 17.24 -0.05
CA GLN A 181 7.99 18.33 0.84
C GLN A 181 6.79 19.26 1.12
N ARG A 182 6.05 18.97 2.18
CA ARG A 182 4.86 19.72 2.62
C ARG A 182 5.07 20.19 4.07
N PRO A 183 5.23 21.50 4.31
CA PRO A 183 5.24 22.02 5.66
C PRO A 183 3.81 22.03 6.24
N GLY A 184 3.68 21.72 7.53
CA GLY A 184 2.39 21.71 8.23
C GLY A 184 1.42 20.62 7.77
N GLY A 185 0.13 20.83 8.08
CA GLY A 185 -0.93 19.84 7.89
C GLY A 185 -0.83 18.67 8.88
N THR A 186 -1.57 17.61 8.59
CA THR A 186 -1.58 16.38 9.40
C THR A 186 -1.24 15.21 8.50
N TRP A 187 -0.30 14.38 8.95
CA TRP A 187 0.06 13.12 8.30
C TRP A 187 -0.70 11.97 8.94
N ARG A 188 -0.85 10.87 8.21
CA ARG A 188 -1.53 9.67 8.70
C ARG A 188 -0.81 8.40 8.29
N LEU A 189 -0.66 7.49 9.23
CA LEU A 189 -0.41 6.08 9.01
C LEU A 189 -1.73 5.34 9.22
N TRP A 190 -2.33 4.82 8.15
CA TRP A 190 -3.62 4.15 8.17
C TRP A 190 -3.47 2.66 7.91
N ILE A 191 -3.62 1.83 8.93
CA ILE A 191 -3.51 0.37 8.85
C ILE A 191 -4.82 -0.19 8.29
N THR A 192 -4.70 -0.97 7.22
CA THR A 192 -5.81 -1.58 6.49
C THR A 192 -5.88 -3.09 6.63
N ASP A 193 -4.78 -3.71 7.08
CA ASP A 193 -4.71 -5.15 7.31
C ASP A 193 -3.69 -5.46 8.41
N LEU A 194 -4.02 -6.46 9.24
CA LEU A 194 -3.25 -6.85 10.41
C LEU A 194 -2.92 -8.35 10.35
N PRO A 195 -1.69 -8.75 10.71
CA PRO A 195 -1.33 -10.15 10.76
C PRO A 195 -2.14 -10.88 11.85
N LEU A 196 -2.38 -12.17 11.63
CA LEU A 196 -2.99 -13.04 12.63
C LEU A 196 -1.90 -13.51 13.62
N VAL A 197 -2.04 -13.12 14.88
CA VAL A 197 -1.14 -13.45 15.99
C VAL A 197 -1.96 -14.07 17.11
N ASP A 198 -1.61 -15.28 17.53
CA ASP A 198 -2.27 -16.02 18.62
C ASP A 198 -3.81 -16.07 18.51
N GLY A 199 -4.32 -16.17 17.28
CA GLY A 199 -5.75 -16.27 16.99
C GLY A 199 -6.51 -14.94 16.93
N SER A 200 -5.82 -13.80 17.03
CA SER A 200 -6.39 -12.46 16.85
C SER A 200 -5.63 -11.67 15.77
N HIS A 201 -6.32 -10.80 15.04
CA HIS A 201 -5.68 -9.86 14.13
C HIS A 201 -5.14 -8.69 14.93
N GLN A 202 -3.82 -8.57 15.02
CA GLN A 202 -3.15 -7.53 15.83
C GLN A 202 -1.79 -7.18 15.22
N GLY A 203 -1.39 -5.92 15.33
CA GLY A 203 -0.08 -5.45 14.89
C GLY A 203 0.57 -4.52 15.92
N ALA A 204 1.89 -4.39 15.82
CA ALA A 204 2.67 -3.47 16.62
C ALA A 204 3.52 -2.57 15.73
N ILE A 205 3.54 -1.27 16.01
CA ILE A 205 4.47 -0.30 15.41
C ILE A 205 5.44 0.09 16.50
N GLN A 206 6.73 -0.19 16.26
CA GLN A 206 7.81 0.08 17.20
C GLN A 206 8.22 1.54 17.10
N GLU A 207 8.45 2.03 15.88
CA GLU A 207 8.95 3.38 15.64
C GLU A 207 8.35 3.95 14.36
N VAL A 208 8.11 5.26 14.37
CA VAL A 208 7.82 6.06 13.18
C VAL A 208 8.81 7.21 13.15
N ARG A 209 9.56 7.33 12.06
CA ARG A 209 10.54 8.40 11.90
C ARG A 209 10.22 9.21 10.66
N PHE A 210 9.99 10.50 10.87
CA PHE A 210 9.96 11.47 9.78
C PHE A 210 11.35 12.08 9.64
N LEU A 211 11.94 12.05 8.44
CA LEU A 211 13.22 12.70 8.15
C LEU A 211 13.02 13.87 7.18
N PRO A 212 13.86 14.91 7.24
CA PRO A 212 13.88 16.01 6.26
C PRO A 212 14.04 15.55 4.80
#